data_AF-A0A815JIN7-F1
#
_entry.id   AF-A0A815JIN7-F1
#
_cell.length_a   1.000
_cell.length_b   1.000
_cell.length_c   1.000
_cell.angle_alpha   90.00
_cell.angle_beta   90.00
_cell.angle_gamma   90.00
#
_symmetry.space_group_name_H-M   'P 1'
#
loop_
_entity.id
_entity.type
_entity.pdbx_description
1 polymer ?
#
loop_
_entity_poly.entity_id
_entity_poly.type
_entity_poly.pdbx_seq_one_letter_code
_entity_poly.pdbx_strand_id
1 'polypeptide(L)'
;MVITKVILFFTFDTLGFLVFTTFAITGIVAVIARNPIVLLLEKSVITGIISIIFAITLIPFHCCHRRCSLRPLGYYMYQDLVPTNREDVGLPEYIFCDQQEQVDSRYTDLQEEVLSRKVFHKEEVVQVYDWIYRNCSSFRLSCIIITSIWAIGLLFEFLARLFLIIFHLPVNKIVIYGHVMLSSITVICIVSTITCIAIEQSHTLLFIESWNIKQKKNRSFGIGASYVSVESNSSSVL
;
A
#
# COMPACT_ATOMS: atom_id res chain seq x y z
N MET A 1 -20.59 -18.91 10.43
CA MET A 1 -19.94 -18.17 11.55
C MET A 1 -18.45 -17.90 11.35
N VAL A 2 -17.70 -18.66 10.54
CA VAL A 2 -16.28 -18.37 10.24
C VAL A 2 -16.13 -17.33 9.12
N ILE A 3 -16.92 -17.46 8.04
CA ILE A 3 -16.93 -16.49 6.93
C ILE A 3 -17.34 -15.08 7.43
N THR A 4 -18.25 -15.02 8.39
CA THR A 4 -18.71 -13.75 8.98
C THR A 4 -17.63 -13.06 9.80
N LYS A 5 -16.74 -13.79 10.50
CA LYS A 5 -15.59 -13.20 11.20
C LYS A 5 -14.49 -12.75 10.23
N VAL A 6 -14.28 -13.48 9.14
CA VAL A 6 -13.33 -13.09 8.07
C VAL A 6 -13.78 -11.79 7.38
N ILE A 7 -15.09 -11.61 7.20
CA ILE A 7 -15.68 -10.39 6.66
C ILE A 7 -15.67 -9.24 7.69
N LEU A 8 -15.73 -9.53 8.99
CA LEU A 8 -15.82 -8.50 10.04
C LEU A 8 -14.45 -7.92 10.46
N PHE A 9 -13.36 -8.67 10.33
CA PHE A 9 -12.03 -8.22 10.78
C PHE A 9 -11.19 -7.47 9.74
N PHE A 10 -11.71 -7.28 8.52
CA PHE A 10 -11.31 -6.28 7.49
C PHE A 10 -9.83 -5.84 7.45
N THR A 11 -8.88 -6.71 7.78
CA THR A 11 -7.50 -6.61 7.31
C THR A 11 -7.56 -7.14 5.89
N PHE A 12 -8.07 -6.29 5.00
CA PHE A 12 -8.30 -6.64 3.60
C PHE A 12 -6.93 -6.85 2.95
N ASP A 13 -6.43 -8.07 3.02
CA ASP A 13 -5.26 -8.52 2.29
C ASP A 13 -5.62 -8.41 0.81
N THR A 14 -5.29 -7.26 0.24
CA THR A 14 -5.77 -6.92 -1.09
C THR A 14 -5.12 -7.82 -2.13
N LEU A 15 -3.92 -8.33 -1.83
CA LEU A 15 -3.25 -9.35 -2.63
C LEU A 15 -4.03 -10.67 -2.55
N GLY A 16 -4.43 -11.11 -1.35
CA GLY A 16 -5.30 -12.27 -1.17
C GLY A 16 -6.63 -12.16 -1.92
N PHE A 17 -7.28 -10.99 -1.87
CA PHE A 17 -8.51 -10.74 -2.62
C PHE A 17 -8.30 -10.77 -4.15
N LEU A 18 -7.20 -10.18 -4.64
CA LEU A 18 -6.86 -10.16 -6.06
C LEU A 18 -6.58 -11.57 -6.58
N VAL A 19 -5.84 -12.37 -5.81
CA VAL A 19 -5.57 -13.79 -6.08
C VAL A 19 -6.87 -14.59 -6.08
N PHE A 20 -7.72 -14.42 -5.06
CA PHE A 20 -9.02 -15.09 -4.98
C PHE A 20 -9.92 -14.76 -6.18
N THR A 21 -10.02 -13.49 -6.54
CA THR A 21 -10.83 -13.03 -7.68
C THR A 21 -10.30 -13.61 -8.99
N THR A 22 -8.99 -13.65 -9.17
CA THR A 22 -8.32 -14.27 -10.33
C THR A 22 -8.64 -15.76 -10.42
N PHE A 23 -8.54 -16.50 -9.33
CA PHE A 23 -8.88 -17.92 -9.28
C PHE A 23 -10.36 -18.18 -9.54
N ALA A 24 -11.26 -17.38 -8.98
CA ALA A 24 -12.70 -17.51 -9.19
C ALA A 24 -13.07 -17.32 -10.67
N ILE A 25 -12.54 -16.29 -11.31
CA ILE A 25 -12.76 -16.02 -12.74
C ILE A 25 -12.18 -17.14 -13.59
N THR A 26 -10.94 -17.56 -13.32
CA THR A 26 -10.28 -18.69 -14.00
C THR A 26 -11.15 -19.95 -13.93
N GLY A 27 -11.68 -20.28 -12.74
CA GLY A 27 -12.55 -21.44 -12.55
C GLY A 27 -13.86 -21.36 -13.35
N ILE A 28 -14.52 -20.20 -13.33
CA ILE A 28 -15.76 -19.98 -14.08
C ILE A 28 -15.51 -20.12 -15.59
N VAL A 29 -14.45 -19.50 -16.09
CA VAL A 29 -14.15 -19.53 -17.53
C VAL A 29 -13.70 -20.91 -17.98
N ALA A 30 -12.90 -21.64 -17.18
CA ALA A 30 -12.49 -23.00 -17.48
C ALA A 30 -13.68 -23.96 -17.67
N VAL A 31 -14.78 -23.76 -16.94
CA VAL A 31 -16.01 -24.55 -17.09
C VAL A 31 -16.75 -24.22 -18.40
N ILE A 32 -16.68 -22.97 -18.85
CA ILE A 32 -17.39 -22.46 -20.05
C ILE A 32 -16.57 -22.67 -21.32
N ALA A 33 -15.24 -22.64 -21.23
CA ALA A 33 -14.34 -22.62 -22.38
C ALA A 33 -14.23 -23.99 -23.05
N ARG A 34 -14.98 -24.19 -24.15
CA ARG A 34 -14.79 -25.31 -25.07
C ARG A 34 -13.89 -24.98 -26.28
N ASN A 35 -13.57 -23.70 -26.47
CA ASN A 35 -12.80 -23.21 -27.62
C ASN A 35 -11.47 -22.57 -27.19
N PRO A 36 -10.38 -22.75 -27.95
CA PRO A 36 -9.06 -22.21 -27.59
C PRO A 36 -9.00 -20.68 -27.60
N ILE A 37 -9.85 -20.01 -28.38
CA ILE A 37 -9.96 -18.54 -28.39
C ILE A 37 -10.55 -18.03 -27.08
N VAL A 38 -11.50 -18.76 -26.50
CA VAL A 38 -12.11 -18.39 -25.20
C VAL A 38 -11.09 -18.53 -24.08
N LEU A 39 -10.23 -19.55 -24.13
CA LEU A 39 -9.11 -19.72 -23.20
C LEU A 39 -8.08 -18.59 -23.31
N LEU A 40 -7.86 -18.04 -24.50
CA LEU A 40 -6.98 -16.87 -24.68
C LEU A 40 -7.63 -15.60 -24.15
N LEU A 41 -8.94 -15.44 -24.38
CA LEU A 41 -9.71 -14.31 -23.90
C LEU A 41 -9.74 -14.29 -22.36
N GLU A 42 -9.86 -15.45 -21.71
CA GLU A 42 -9.81 -15.62 -20.26
C GLU A 42 -8.64 -14.88 -19.62
N LYS A 43 -7.42 -15.14 -20.09
CA LYS A 43 -6.21 -14.55 -19.53
C LYS A 43 -6.18 -13.04 -19.69
N SER A 44 -6.74 -12.51 -20.78
CA SER A 44 -6.87 -11.06 -20.98
C SER A 44 -8.00 -10.44 -20.14
N VAL A 45 -9.09 -11.18 -19.90
CA VAL A 45 -10.20 -10.69 -19.07
C VAL A 45 -9.75 -10.53 -17.63
N ILE A 46 -8.94 -11.47 -17.12
CA ILE A 46 -8.35 -11.38 -15.79
C ILE A 46 -7.49 -10.11 -15.66
N THR A 47 -6.58 -9.85 -16.61
CA THR A 47 -5.73 -8.65 -16.58
C THR A 47 -6.54 -7.36 -16.71
N GLY A 48 -7.59 -7.37 -17.54
CA GLY A 48 -8.54 -6.26 -17.66
C GLY A 48 -9.29 -5.97 -16.35
N ILE A 49 -9.78 -7.01 -15.66
CA ILE A 49 -10.46 -6.87 -14.37
C ILE A 49 -9.49 -6.34 -13.31
N ILE A 50 -8.28 -6.87 -13.24
CA ILE A 50 -7.26 -6.37 -12.32
C ILE A 50 -6.94 -4.90 -12.63
N SER A 51 -6.76 -4.54 -13.90
CA SER A 51 -6.56 -3.14 -14.31
C SER A 51 -7.68 -2.23 -13.84
N ILE A 52 -8.95 -2.65 -13.99
CA ILE A 52 -10.12 -1.90 -13.51
C ILE A 52 -10.09 -1.76 -11.99
N ILE A 53 -9.73 -2.82 -11.24
CA ILE A 53 -9.58 -2.74 -9.77
C ILE A 53 -8.54 -1.69 -9.42
N PHE A 54 -7.35 -1.72 -10.03
CA PHE A 54 -6.31 -0.71 -9.82
C PHE A 54 -6.82 0.70 -10.16
N ALA A 55 -7.53 0.89 -11.28
CA ALA A 55 -8.10 2.17 -11.68
C ALA A 55 -9.16 2.68 -10.69
N ILE A 56 -10.04 1.81 -10.18
CA ILE A 56 -11.04 2.15 -9.15
C ILE A 56 -10.34 2.56 -7.85
N THR A 57 -9.27 1.87 -7.45
CA THR A 57 -8.50 2.25 -6.25
C THR A 57 -7.71 3.55 -6.43
N LEU A 58 -7.46 3.98 -7.68
CA LEU A 58 -6.82 5.26 -7.97
C LEU A 58 -7.74 6.44 -7.70
N ILE A 59 -9.05 6.27 -7.90
CA ILE A 59 -10.04 7.33 -7.68
C ILE A 59 -10.08 7.58 -6.16
N PRO A 60 -9.65 8.75 -5.68
CA PRO A 60 -9.79 9.10 -4.29
C PRO A 60 -11.27 9.39 -4.04
N PHE A 61 -12.08 8.36 -3.82
CA PHE A 61 -13.50 8.48 -3.50
C PHE A 61 -13.65 9.26 -2.18
N HIS A 62 -13.74 10.58 -2.29
CA HIS A 62 -14.20 11.46 -1.21
C HIS A 62 -15.74 11.41 -1.09
N CYS A 63 -16.40 10.49 -1.78
CA CYS A 63 -17.85 10.38 -1.79
C CYS A 63 -18.39 9.81 -0.47
N CYS A 64 -18.82 10.74 0.38
CA CYS A 64 -19.92 10.66 1.34
C CYS A 64 -19.80 9.86 2.66
N HIS A 65 -18.70 9.20 3.02
CA HIS A 65 -18.58 8.68 4.39
C HIS A 65 -17.18 8.80 4.99
N ARG A 66 -17.06 9.58 6.08
CA ARG A 66 -15.85 9.85 6.90
C ARG A 66 -15.08 8.61 7.41
N ARG A 67 -15.57 7.39 7.14
CA ARG A 67 -14.98 6.11 7.56
C ARG A 67 -14.38 5.25 6.43
N CYS A 68 -14.67 5.57 5.16
CA CYS A 68 -14.17 4.77 4.03
C CYS A 68 -13.06 5.53 3.28
N SER A 69 -11.89 5.69 3.90
CA SER A 69 -10.70 6.14 3.18
C SER A 69 -10.07 4.96 2.46
N LEU A 70 -10.57 4.63 1.26
CA LEU A 70 -9.92 3.64 0.41
C LEU A 70 -8.55 4.20 0.02
N ARG A 71 -7.47 3.50 0.40
CA ARG A 71 -6.11 3.90 0.03
C ARG A 71 -5.75 3.30 -1.32
N PRO A 72 -4.92 4.00 -2.12
CA PRO A 72 -4.44 3.46 -3.38
C PRO A 72 -3.74 2.12 -3.14
N LEU A 73 -3.93 1.15 -4.04
CA LEU A 73 -3.35 -0.19 -3.86
C LEU A 73 -1.83 -0.17 -3.69
N GLY A 74 -1.16 0.78 -4.35
CA GLY A 74 0.27 1.02 -4.21
C GLY A 74 0.72 1.28 -2.77
N TYR A 75 -0.15 1.79 -1.89
CA TYR A 75 0.15 1.91 -0.45
C TYR A 75 0.38 0.54 0.19
N TYR A 76 -0.53 -0.42 -0.05
CA TYR A 76 -0.41 -1.77 0.52
C TYR A 76 0.75 -2.53 -0.11
N MET A 77 0.93 -2.42 -1.44
CA MET A 77 2.09 -3.02 -2.11
C MET A 77 3.41 -2.48 -1.56
N TYR A 78 3.48 -1.18 -1.24
CA TYR A 78 4.68 -0.58 -0.66
C TYR A 78 4.99 -1.15 0.73
N GLN A 79 3.96 -1.33 1.58
CA GLN A 79 4.12 -1.94 2.90
C GLN A 79 4.68 -3.36 2.82
N ASP A 80 4.20 -4.15 1.86
CA ASP A 80 4.64 -5.53 1.67
C ASP A 80 6.05 -5.63 1.06
N LEU A 81 6.44 -4.68 0.20
CA LEU A 81 7.75 -4.67 -0.46
C LEU A 81 8.87 -4.20 0.46
N VAL A 82 8.61 -3.24 1.34
CA VAL A 82 9.61 -2.67 2.24
C VAL A 82 9.02 -2.62 3.65
N PRO A 83 9.06 -3.72 4.43
CA PRO A 83 8.66 -3.65 5.83
C PRO A 83 9.67 -2.75 6.56
N THR A 84 9.30 -1.50 6.79
CA THR A 84 10.17 -0.53 7.47
C THR A 84 9.84 -0.58 8.95
N ASN A 85 10.82 -0.94 9.77
CA ASN A 85 10.63 -0.94 11.21
C ASN A 85 10.73 0.49 11.76
N ARG A 86 10.08 0.71 12.90
CA ARG A 86 10.11 2.00 13.59
C ARG A 86 11.53 2.50 13.89
N GLU A 87 12.41 1.57 14.25
CA GLU A 87 13.82 1.83 14.55
C GLU A 87 14.57 2.39 13.33
N ASP A 88 14.28 1.88 12.13
CA ASP A 88 14.93 2.29 10.88
C ASP A 88 14.55 3.72 10.48
N VAL A 89 13.34 4.17 10.85
CA VAL A 89 12.83 5.51 10.53
C VAL A 89 13.26 6.56 11.57
N GLY A 90 13.68 6.16 12.76
CA GLY A 90 14.07 7.07 13.84
C GLY A 90 12.92 7.93 14.37
N LEU A 91 11.68 7.42 14.29
CA LEU A 91 10.49 8.12 14.78
C LEU A 91 10.42 8.05 16.33
N PRO A 92 10.24 9.18 17.03
CA PRO A 92 10.27 9.18 18.48
C PRO A 92 9.07 8.46 19.10
N GLU A 93 9.29 7.82 20.25
CA GLU A 93 8.35 6.87 20.84
C GLU A 93 6.99 7.49 21.21
N TYR A 94 6.99 8.76 21.62
CA TYR A 94 5.81 9.45 22.14
C TYR A 94 4.73 9.75 21.10
N ILE A 95 5.01 9.70 19.79
CA ILE A 95 4.01 10.01 18.75
C ILE A 95 2.86 8.98 18.74
N PHE A 96 3.12 7.77 19.23
CA PHE A 96 2.19 6.64 19.13
C PHE A 96 1.68 6.15 20.50
N CYS A 97 2.16 6.71 21.61
CA CYS A 97 1.75 6.32 22.97
C CYS A 97 0.25 6.55 23.22
N ASP A 98 -0.36 7.59 22.65
CA ASP A 98 -1.78 7.92 22.86
C ASP A 98 -2.74 6.87 22.27
N GLN A 99 -2.28 6.03 21.33
CA GLN A 99 -3.13 5.08 20.62
C GLN A 99 -3.01 3.64 21.16
N GLN A 100 -1.93 3.35 21.89
CA GLN A 100 -1.60 2.02 22.39
C GLN A 100 -2.35 1.68 23.70
N GLU A 101 -2.72 2.67 24.50
CA GLU A 101 -3.48 2.50 25.75
C GLU A 101 -4.94 2.02 25.54
N GLN A 102 -5.48 2.07 24.32
CA GLN A 102 -6.89 1.75 24.07
C GLN A 102 -7.16 0.30 23.62
N VAL A 103 -6.13 -0.47 23.26
CA VAL A 103 -6.27 -1.84 22.72
C VAL A 103 -5.98 -2.93 23.76
N ASP A 104 -5.36 -2.58 24.89
CA ASP A 104 -4.79 -3.52 25.87
C ASP A 104 -5.81 -4.15 26.86
N SER A 105 -7.08 -4.29 26.47
CA SER A 105 -8.13 -4.81 27.37
C SER A 105 -9.20 -5.66 26.69
N ARG A 106 -8.83 -6.74 25.97
CA ARG A 106 -9.78 -7.86 25.71
C ARG A 106 -9.17 -9.19 25.16
N TYR A 107 -9.01 -10.21 26.04
CA TYR A 107 -8.98 -11.70 25.80
C TYR A 107 -7.78 -12.28 24.98
N THR A 108 -7.33 -13.56 25.00
CA THR A 108 -7.33 -14.74 25.93
C THR A 108 -6.35 -15.83 25.42
N ASP A 109 -5.36 -16.16 26.26
CA ASP A 109 -4.52 -17.36 26.44
C ASP A 109 -4.07 -18.30 25.27
N LEU A 110 -2.73 -18.38 25.18
CA LEU A 110 -1.82 -19.48 24.82
C LEU A 110 -1.61 -20.00 23.39
N GLN A 111 -2.45 -19.70 22.39
CA GLN A 111 -2.04 -19.76 20.96
C GLN A 111 -1.87 -18.35 20.38
N GLU A 112 -1.85 -17.38 21.28
CA GLU A 112 -1.98 -15.97 21.02
C GLU A 112 -0.62 -15.27 21.02
N GLU A 113 0.45 -15.79 21.65
CA GLU A 113 1.72 -15.04 21.69
C GLU A 113 2.43 -14.91 20.33
N VAL A 114 2.44 -15.96 19.50
CA VAL A 114 3.08 -15.90 18.16
C VAL A 114 2.21 -15.13 17.18
N LEU A 115 0.88 -15.28 17.28
CA LEU A 115 -0.07 -14.56 16.44
C LEU A 115 -0.14 -13.09 16.86
N SER A 116 -0.20 -12.78 18.16
CA SER A 116 -0.16 -11.42 18.72
C SER A 116 1.17 -10.76 18.46
N ARG A 117 2.32 -11.44 18.55
CA ARG A 117 3.60 -10.81 18.16
C ARG A 117 3.60 -10.44 16.67
N LYS A 118 3.05 -11.29 15.79
CA LYS A 118 2.88 -10.96 14.37
C LYS A 118 1.86 -9.85 14.13
N VAL A 119 0.75 -9.85 14.86
CA VAL A 119 -0.32 -8.85 14.74
C VAL A 119 0.18 -7.50 15.25
N PHE A 120 0.83 -7.46 16.40
CA PHE A 120 1.45 -6.28 17.00
C PHE A 120 2.51 -5.68 16.08
N HIS A 121 3.41 -6.52 15.57
CA HIS A 121 4.43 -6.06 14.63
C HIS A 121 3.83 -5.50 13.33
N LYS A 122 2.78 -6.13 12.80
CA LYS A 122 2.05 -5.63 11.63
C LYS A 122 1.35 -4.31 11.93
N GLU A 123 0.79 -4.16 13.12
CA GLU A 123 0.10 -2.94 13.56
C GLU A 123 1.08 -1.76 13.70
N GLU A 124 2.28 -1.99 14.25
CA GLU A 124 3.35 -1.00 14.32
C GLU A 124 3.75 -0.49 12.92
N VAL A 125 3.97 -1.42 11.98
CA VAL A 125 4.31 -1.07 10.58
C VAL A 125 3.19 -0.24 9.96
N VAL A 126 1.93 -0.64 10.13
CA VAL A 126 0.77 0.11 9.62
C VAL A 126 0.72 1.52 10.23
N GLN A 127 0.98 1.69 11.52
CA GLN A 127 0.99 3.00 12.17
C GLN A 127 2.09 3.92 11.64
N VAL A 128 3.31 3.40 11.45
CA VAL A 128 4.43 4.15 10.86
C VAL A 128 4.06 4.64 9.46
N TYR A 129 3.53 3.74 8.63
CA TYR A 129 3.09 4.08 7.29
C TYR A 129 1.90 5.05 7.27
N ASP A 130 0.98 4.94 8.21
CA ASP A 130 -0.12 5.89 8.41
C ASP A 130 0.40 7.29 8.71
N TRP A 131 1.39 7.39 9.58
CA TRP A 131 2.02 8.65 9.92
C TRP A 131 2.75 9.24 8.70
N ILE A 132 3.55 8.43 7.99
CA ILE A 132 4.27 8.86 6.78
C ILE A 132 3.26 9.33 5.73
N TYR A 133 2.19 8.58 5.50
CA TYR A 133 1.15 8.91 4.53
C TYR A 133 0.42 10.22 4.88
N ARG A 134 0.16 10.49 6.17
CA ARG A 134 -0.51 11.72 6.60
C ARG A 134 0.39 12.95 6.53
N ASN A 135 1.67 12.80 6.86
CA ASN A 135 2.61 13.92 6.98
C ASN A 135 3.42 14.19 5.71
N CYS A 136 3.63 13.20 4.84
CA CYS A 136 4.42 13.32 3.62
C CYS A 136 3.51 13.33 2.38
N SER A 137 3.36 14.49 1.74
CA SER A 137 2.60 14.61 0.48
C SER A 137 3.25 13.86 -0.69
N SER A 138 4.59 13.84 -0.75
CA SER A 138 5.37 13.12 -1.78
C SER A 138 5.05 11.63 -1.79
N PHE A 139 5.08 11.01 -0.61
CA PHE A 139 4.77 9.60 -0.45
C PHE A 139 3.38 9.23 -0.99
N ARG A 140 2.36 10.06 -0.70
CA ARG A 140 1.01 9.86 -1.25
C ARG A 140 1.00 9.92 -2.77
N LEU A 141 1.67 10.92 -3.34
CA LEU A 141 1.75 11.08 -4.80
C LEU A 141 2.40 9.84 -5.43
N SER A 142 3.45 9.31 -4.82
CA SER A 142 4.13 8.14 -5.36
C SER A 142 3.34 6.84 -5.23
N CYS A 143 2.57 6.65 -4.16
CA CYS A 143 1.59 5.55 -4.12
C CYS A 143 0.56 5.65 -5.26
N ILE A 144 0.11 6.87 -5.58
CA ILE A 144 -0.81 7.12 -6.70
C ILE A 144 -0.13 6.85 -8.04
N ILE A 145 1.11 7.33 -8.24
CA ILE A 145 1.88 7.10 -9.47
C ILE A 145 2.11 5.60 -9.70
N ILE A 146 2.55 4.86 -8.69
CA ILE A 146 2.76 3.40 -8.81
C ILE A 146 1.45 2.72 -9.21
N THR A 147 0.35 3.02 -8.51
CA THR A 147 -0.97 2.45 -8.81
C THR A 147 -1.42 2.80 -10.24
N SER A 148 -1.15 4.02 -10.71
CA SER A 148 -1.46 4.48 -12.06
C SER A 148 -0.64 3.74 -13.12
N ILE A 149 0.66 3.57 -12.89
CA ILE A 149 1.56 2.82 -13.79
C ILE A 149 1.05 1.39 -13.97
N TRP A 150 0.66 0.73 -12.87
CA TRP A 150 0.09 -0.63 -12.93
C TRP A 150 -1.27 -0.66 -13.63
N ALA A 151 -2.17 0.28 -13.32
CA ALA A 151 -3.47 0.38 -13.98
C ALA A 151 -3.32 0.53 -15.50
N ILE A 152 -2.49 1.49 -15.95
CA ILE A 152 -2.25 1.80 -17.36
C ILE A 152 -1.51 0.66 -18.05
N GLY A 153 -0.47 0.09 -17.42
CA GLY A 153 0.28 -1.04 -17.99
C GLY A 153 -0.61 -2.26 -18.25
N LEU A 154 -1.41 -2.65 -17.26
CA LEU A 154 -2.35 -3.78 -17.41
C LEU A 154 -3.48 -3.46 -18.39
N LEU A 155 -3.95 -2.21 -18.44
CA LEU A 155 -4.96 -1.80 -19.43
C LEU A 155 -4.40 -1.91 -20.85
N PHE A 156 -3.16 -1.44 -21.07
CA PHE A 156 -2.50 -1.52 -22.36
C PHE A 156 -2.28 -2.96 -22.80
N GLU A 157 -1.92 -3.85 -21.85
CA GLU A 157 -1.81 -5.29 -22.10
C GLU A 157 -3.14 -5.89 -22.58
N PHE A 158 -4.23 -5.58 -21.88
CA PHE A 158 -5.58 -6.02 -22.24
C PHE A 158 -5.97 -5.53 -23.63
N LEU A 159 -5.78 -4.23 -23.91
CA LEU A 159 -6.10 -3.62 -25.20
C LEU A 159 -5.26 -4.21 -26.34
N ALA A 160 -3.97 -4.45 -26.11
CA ALA A 160 -3.09 -5.07 -27.10
C ALA A 160 -3.56 -6.47 -27.47
N ARG A 161 -3.97 -7.30 -26.48
CA ARG A 161 -4.54 -8.63 -26.74
C ARG A 161 -5.88 -8.56 -27.46
N LEU A 162 -6.75 -7.65 -27.06
CA LEU A 162 -8.03 -7.43 -27.72
C LEU A 162 -7.82 -7.07 -29.20
N PHE A 163 -6.86 -6.20 -29.49
CA PHE A 163 -6.47 -5.84 -30.85
C PHE A 163 -5.96 -7.05 -31.63
N LEU A 164 -5.06 -7.87 -31.06
CA LEU A 164 -4.57 -9.10 -31.72
C LEU A 164 -5.70 -10.08 -32.10
N ILE A 165 -6.74 -10.18 -31.27
CA ILE A 165 -7.92 -11.02 -31.52
C ILE A 165 -8.76 -10.45 -32.66
N ILE A 166 -9.02 -9.13 -32.65
CA ILE A 166 -9.81 -8.45 -33.69
C ILE A 166 -9.15 -8.58 -35.07
N PHE A 167 -7.82 -8.57 -35.14
CA PHE A 167 -7.08 -8.70 -36.40
C PHE A 167 -7.01 -10.12 -36.97
N HIS A 168 -7.74 -11.09 -36.39
CA HIS A 168 -7.85 -12.47 -36.89
C HIS A 168 -6.49 -13.14 -37.17
N LEU A 169 -5.48 -12.86 -36.34
CA LEU A 169 -4.18 -13.55 -36.42
C LEU A 169 -4.34 -15.04 -36.12
N PRO A 170 -3.48 -15.91 -36.68
CA PRO A 170 -3.52 -17.33 -36.34
C PRO A 170 -3.25 -17.52 -34.85
N VAL A 171 -4.01 -18.42 -34.23
CA VAL A 171 -4.04 -18.66 -32.77
C VAL A 171 -2.63 -18.80 -32.17
N ASN A 172 -1.74 -19.54 -32.86
CA ASN A 172 -0.37 -19.76 -32.40
C ASN A 172 0.44 -18.46 -32.26
N LYS A 173 0.25 -17.50 -33.18
CA LYS A 173 0.92 -16.20 -33.11
C LYS A 173 0.35 -15.36 -31.98
N ILE A 174 -0.97 -15.36 -31.80
CA ILE A 174 -1.64 -14.62 -30.73
C ILE A 174 -1.10 -15.04 -29.36
N VAL A 175 -0.94 -16.35 -29.14
CA VAL A 175 -0.41 -16.89 -27.88
C VAL A 175 1.01 -16.36 -27.61
N ILE A 176 1.90 -16.45 -28.60
CA ILE A 176 3.30 -16.04 -28.47
C ILE A 176 3.39 -14.53 -28.22
N TYR A 177 2.72 -13.72 -29.04
CA TYR A 177 2.72 -12.26 -28.87
C TYR A 177 2.10 -11.84 -27.53
N GLY A 178 1.00 -12.48 -27.11
CA GLY A 178 0.35 -12.20 -25.84
C GLY A 178 1.24 -12.45 -24.63
N HIS A 179 2.05 -13.52 -24.66
CA HIS A 179 3.03 -13.79 -23.60
C HIS A 179 4.22 -12.83 -23.62
N VAL A 180 4.76 -12.52 -24.80
CA VAL A 180 5.87 -11.57 -24.95
C VAL A 180 5.46 -10.16 -24.49
N MET A 181 4.27 -9.69 -24.89
CA MET A 181 3.75 -8.39 -24.48
C MET A 181 3.46 -8.31 -22.99
N LEU A 182 2.86 -9.35 -22.40
CA LEU A 182 2.61 -9.40 -20.96
C LEU A 182 3.93 -9.35 -20.18
N SER A 183 4.93 -10.14 -20.60
CA SER A 183 6.23 -10.16 -19.94
C SER A 183 6.95 -8.82 -20.05
N SER A 184 6.94 -8.18 -21.23
CA SER A 184 7.62 -6.90 -21.44
C SER A 184 6.99 -5.78 -20.61
N ILE A 185 5.66 -5.65 -20.64
CA ILE A 185 4.93 -4.64 -19.85
C ILE A 185 5.17 -4.87 -18.36
N THR A 186 5.12 -6.12 -17.89
CA THR A 186 5.35 -6.44 -16.48
C THR A 186 6.75 -6.06 -16.03
N VAL A 187 7.79 -6.35 -16.83
CA VAL A 187 9.17 -5.93 -16.52
C VAL A 187 9.26 -4.40 -16.44
N ILE A 188 8.65 -3.68 -17.38
CA ILE A 188 8.63 -2.21 -17.37
C ILE A 188 7.93 -1.67 -16.11
N CYS A 189 6.77 -2.24 -15.74
CA CYS A 189 6.04 -1.85 -14.53
C CYS A 189 6.86 -2.11 -13.26
N ILE A 190 7.54 -3.27 -13.16
CA ILE A 190 8.40 -3.61 -12.02
C ILE A 190 9.57 -2.65 -11.90
N VAL A 191 10.32 -2.42 -12.98
CA VAL A 191 11.47 -1.50 -12.98
C VAL A 191 11.03 -0.08 -12.64
N SER A 192 9.91 0.38 -13.20
CA SER A 192 9.33 1.68 -12.88
C SER A 192 8.94 1.78 -11.41
N THR A 193 8.34 0.72 -10.85
CA THR A 193 7.98 0.65 -9.42
C THR A 193 9.21 0.74 -8.53
N ILE A 194 10.26 -0.05 -8.80
CA ILE A 194 11.51 -0.03 -8.03
C ILE A 194 12.15 1.36 -8.09
N THR A 195 12.17 1.98 -9.27
CA THR A 195 12.72 3.32 -9.45
C THR A 195 11.94 4.37 -8.67
N CYS A 196 10.61 4.33 -8.73
CA CYS A 196 9.75 5.20 -7.93
C CYS A 196 10.01 5.03 -6.42
N ILE A 197 10.13 3.79 -5.95
CA ILE A 197 10.41 3.50 -4.53
C ILE A 197 11.79 4.05 -4.13
N ALA A 198 12.83 3.81 -4.92
CA ALA A 198 14.19 4.28 -4.61
C ALA A 198 14.28 5.82 -4.54
N ILE A 199 13.58 6.52 -5.45
CA ILE A 199 13.49 7.98 -5.44
C ILE A 199 12.77 8.45 -4.17
N GLU A 200 11.62 7.86 -3.84
CA GLU A 200 10.86 8.25 -2.65
C GLU A 200 11.59 7.96 -1.34
N GLN A 201 12.30 6.84 -1.24
CA GLN A 201 13.10 6.53 -0.06
C GLN A 201 14.14 7.63 0.18
N SER A 202 14.80 8.09 -0.87
CA SER A 202 15.78 9.18 -0.80
C SER A 202 15.12 10.49 -0.32
N HIS A 203 13.94 10.83 -0.85
CA HIS A 203 13.20 12.02 -0.42
C HIS A 203 12.68 11.93 1.02
N THR A 204 12.21 10.76 1.44
CA THR A 204 11.65 10.53 2.77
C THR A 204 12.73 10.63 3.84
N LEU A 205 13.92 10.08 3.60
CA LEU A 205 15.06 10.18 4.52
C LEU A 205 15.50 11.65 4.73
N LEU A 206 15.62 12.43 3.66
CA LEU A 206 15.94 13.86 3.75
C LEU A 206 14.88 14.65 4.53
N PHE A 207 13.61 14.31 4.32
CA PHE A 207 12.51 14.93 5.07
C PHE A 207 12.61 14.62 6.56
N ILE A 208 12.83 13.36 6.93
CA ILE A 208 12.99 12.92 8.32
C ILE A 208 14.17 13.62 8.99
N GLU A 209 15.31 13.71 8.31
CA GLU A 209 16.49 14.40 8.84
C GLU A 209 16.19 15.89 9.12
N SER A 210 15.55 16.57 8.17
CA SER A 210 15.17 17.97 8.33
C SER A 210 14.18 18.18 9.49
N TRP A 211 13.25 17.24 9.68
CA TRP A 211 12.29 17.26 10.77
C TRP A 211 12.96 17.04 12.13
N ASN A 212 13.88 16.09 12.22
CA ASN A 212 14.66 15.81 13.42
C ASN A 212 15.53 17.01 13.85
N ILE A 213 16.15 17.71 12.89
CA ILE A 213 16.91 18.94 13.16
C ILE A 213 15.99 20.03 13.73
N LYS A 214 14.81 20.22 13.14
CA LYS A 214 13.82 21.20 13.61
C LYS A 214 13.35 20.89 15.03
N GLN A 215 13.14 19.62 15.36
CA GLN A 215 12.76 19.19 16.71
C GLN A 215 13.87 19.44 17.74
N LYS A 216 15.12 19.09 17.41
CA LYS A 216 16.27 19.38 18.28
C LYS A 216 16.38 20.88 18.57
N LYS A 217 16.24 21.73 17.53
CA LYS A 217 16.25 23.19 17.70
C LYS A 217 15.14 23.66 18.65
N ASN A 218 13.90 23.21 18.43
CA ASN A 218 12.78 23.61 19.28
C ASN A 218 12.95 23.19 20.76
N ARG A 219 13.50 22.00 21.03
CA ARG A 219 13.80 21.59 22.42
C ARG A 219 14.87 22.45 23.06
N SER A 220 15.95 22.79 22.35
CA SER A 220 16.99 23.68 22.89
C SER A 220 16.45 25.08 23.23
N PHE A 221 15.55 25.62 22.41
CA PHE A 221 14.89 26.90 22.71
C PHE A 221 13.92 26.82 23.90
N GLY A 222 13.14 25.74 24.01
CA GLY A 222 12.23 25.53 25.13
C GLY A 222 12.95 25.44 26.47
N ILE A 223 14.07 24.70 26.52
CA ILE A 223 14.90 24.58 27.73
C ILE A 223 15.50 25.95 28.11
N GLY A 224 16.01 26.71 27.13
CA GLY A 224 16.53 28.06 27.39
C GLY A 224 15.47 29.02 27.96
N ALA A 225 14.24 28.96 27.46
CA ALA A 225 13.14 29.79 27.96
C ALA A 225 12.71 29.41 29.39
N SER A 226 12.76 28.11 29.74
CA SER A 226 12.47 27.63 31.11
C SER A 226 13.53 28.07 32.12
N TYR A 227 14.81 28.11 31.75
CA TYR A 227 15.86 28.61 32.65
C TYR A 227 15.71 30.11 32.92
N VAL A 228 15.42 30.91 31.88
CA VAL A 228 15.23 32.37 32.02
C VAL A 228 14.02 32.70 32.92
N SER A 229 12.96 31.89 32.89
CA SER A 229 11.77 32.11 33.73
C SER A 229 11.95 31.65 35.18
N VAL A 230 12.81 30.67 35.46
CA VAL A 230 13.16 30.29 36.86
C VAL A 230 14.06 31.34 37.52
N GLU A 231 14.97 31.96 36.78
CA GLU A 231 15.88 32.99 37.29
C GLU A 231 15.14 34.33 37.58
N SER A 232 14.14 34.67 36.76
CA SER A 232 13.26 35.82 37.00
C SER A 232 12.38 35.66 38.24
N ASN A 233 11.95 34.45 38.59
CA ASN A 233 11.11 34.21 39.77
C ASN A 233 11.91 34.09 41.07
N SER A 234 13.21 33.80 40.98
CA SER A 234 14.11 33.75 42.14
C SER A 234 14.56 35.14 42.60
N SER A 235 14.48 36.13 41.71
CA SER A 235 14.90 37.52 41.97
C SER A 235 13.82 38.40 42.60
N SER A 236 12.59 37.89 42.76
CA SER A 236 11.43 38.64 43.29
C SER A 236 11.03 38.23 44.73
N VAL A 237 11.82 37.37 45.38
CA VAL A 237 11.56 36.86 46.75
C VAL A 237 12.59 37.39 47.77
N LEU A 238 13.43 38.35 47.39
CA LEU A 238 14.30 39.13 48.28
C LEU A 238 13.87 40.60 48.25
#